data_AF-A0A2B8A4E1-F1
#
_entry.id   AF-A0A2B8A4E1-F1
#
_cell.length_a   1.000
_cell.length_b   1.000
_cell.length_c   1.000
_cell.angle_alpha   90.00
_cell.angle_beta   90.00
_cell.angle_gamma   90.00
#
_symmetry.space_group_name_H-M   'P 1'
#
loop_
_entity.id
_entity.type
_entity.pdbx_description
1 polymer ?
#
loop_
_entity_poly.entity_id
_entity_poly.type
_entity_poly.pdbx_seq_one_letter_code
_entity_poly.pdbx_strand_id
1 'polypeptide(L)' 'MKKIFPLLAIAAFIFGCASVAVTGRKQLNLVSNAEILPMAATQYQEVLQKGPISADEQNTAMIKRVGG' A
#
# COMPACT_ATOMS: atom_id res chain seq x y z
N MET A 1 23.56 3.92 30.21
CA MET A 1 23.81 4.23 28.78
C MET A 1 23.63 2.99 27.89
N LYS A 2 24.37 1.89 28.10
CA LYS A 2 24.36 0.70 27.22
C LYS A 2 23.04 -0.12 27.20
N LYS A 3 22.22 -0.03 28.26
CA LYS A 3 20.89 -0.68 28.36
C LYS A 3 19.71 0.17 27.84
N ILE A 4 19.93 1.47 27.60
CA ILE A 4 18.88 2.40 27.14
C ILE A 4 18.72 2.33 25.62
N PHE A 5 19.83 2.15 24.89
CA PHE A 5 19.84 2.02 23.43
C PHE A 5 18.95 0.87 22.90
N PRO A 6 19.05 -0.38 23.41
CA PRO A 6 18.16 -1.45 22.95
C PRO A 6 16.70 -1.21 23.35
N LEU A 7 16.45 -0.59 24.50
CA LEU A 7 15.09 -0.28 24.96
C LEU A 7 14.40 0.75 24.07
N LEU A 8 15.14 1.77 23.61
CA LEU A 8 14.64 2.80 22.69
C LEU A 8 14.34 2.21 21.30
N ALA A 9 15.18 1.31 20.80
CA ALA A 9 14.96 0.64 19.52
C ALA A 9 13.70 -0.25 19.54
N ILE A 10 13.48 -0.98 20.64
CA ILE A 10 12.26 -1.80 20.82
C ILE A 10 11.02 -0.92 20.91
N ALA A 11 11.10 0.21 21.65
CA ALA A 11 10.00 1.16 21.73
C ALA A 11 9.64 1.75 20.35
N ALA A 12 10.64 2.16 19.56
CA ALA A 12 10.43 2.67 18.20
C ALA A 12 9.76 1.63 17.27
N PHE A 13 10.14 0.35 17.40
CA PHE A 13 9.54 -0.72 16.61
C PHE A 13 8.06 -0.95 16.94
N ILE A 14 7.68 -0.84 18.22
CA ILE A 14 6.29 -0.95 18.66
C ILE A 14 5.46 0.24 18.15
N PHE A 15 6.02 1.45 18.12
CA PHE A 15 5.36 2.65 17.58
C PHE A 15 5.16 2.60 16.05
N GLY A 16 5.99 1.85 15.33
CA GLY A 16 5.85 1.68 13.87
C GLY A 16 4.61 0.88 13.45
N CYS A 17 4.06 0.05 14.34
CA CYS A 17 2.83 -0.71 14.12
C CYS A 17 1.59 0.18 14.28
N ALA A 18 1.38 1.08 13.33
CA ALA A 18 0.18 1.92 13.25
C ALA A 18 -0.96 1.23 12.50
N SER A 19 -2.20 1.54 12.88
CA SER A 19 -3.38 1.09 12.15
C SER A 19 -3.66 2.03 10.98
N VAL A 20 -3.85 1.49 9.78
CA VAL A 20 -4.13 2.28 8.57
C VAL A 20 -5.53 2.84 8.67
N ALA A 21 -5.66 4.18 8.61
CA ALA A 21 -6.96 4.84 8.68
C ALA A 21 -7.90 4.47 7.50
N VAL A 22 -7.35 4.08 6.36
CA VAL A 22 -8.10 3.75 5.13
C VAL A 22 -8.60 2.30 5.10
N THR A 23 -7.83 1.34 5.62
CA THR A 23 -8.16 -0.11 5.50
C THR A 23 -8.38 -0.82 6.84
N GLY A 24 -8.11 -0.14 7.97
CA GLY A 24 -8.21 -0.73 9.31
C GLY A 24 -7.17 -1.82 9.60
N ARG A 25 -6.26 -2.12 8.66
CA ARG A 25 -5.21 -3.13 8.86
C ARG A 25 -4.04 -2.55 9.65
N LYS A 26 -3.45 -3.36 10.53
CA LYS A 26 -2.18 -3.02 11.18
C LYS A 26 -1.07 -3.20 10.15
N GLN A 27 -0.54 -2.10 9.64
CA GLN A 27 0.56 -2.13 8.66
C GLN A 27 1.66 -1.19 9.12
N LEU A 28 2.90 -1.58 8.84
CA LEU A 28 4.06 -0.77 9.20
C LEU A 28 4.11 0.45 8.27
N ASN A 29 3.84 1.63 8.81
CA ASN A 29 3.77 2.88 8.03
C ASN A 29 5.18 3.49 7.88
N LEU A 30 6.04 2.82 7.09
CA LEU A 30 7.40 3.27 6.83
C LEU A 30 7.49 4.43 5.83
N VAL A 31 6.52 4.53 4.91
CA VAL A 31 6.46 5.52 3.83
C VAL A 31 5.12 6.24 3.89
N SER A 32 5.13 7.55 3.71
CA SER A 32 3.90 8.35 3.79
C SER A 32 2.94 8.01 2.65
N ASN A 33 1.63 8.03 2.93
CA ASN A 33 0.60 7.87 1.90
C ASN A 33 0.72 8.91 0.77
N ALA A 34 1.24 10.11 1.07
CA ALA A 34 1.47 11.17 0.09
C ALA A 34 2.51 10.80 -0.98
N GLU A 35 3.40 9.85 -0.69
CA GLU A 35 4.40 9.33 -1.62
C GLU A 35 3.94 8.03 -2.30
N ILE A 36 3.21 7.18 -1.57
CA ILE A 36 2.68 5.91 -2.09
C ILE A 36 1.63 6.14 -3.18
N LEU A 37 0.71 7.10 -3.00
CA LEU A 37 -0.37 7.36 -3.96
C LEU A 37 0.14 7.78 -5.37
N PRO A 38 1.06 8.76 -5.51
CA PRO A 38 1.60 9.09 -6.83
C PRO A 38 2.41 7.94 -7.42
N MET A 39 3.19 7.21 -6.62
CA MET A 39 3.88 6.00 -7.10
C MET A 39 2.92 4.93 -7.61
N ALA A 40 1.83 4.66 -6.89
CA ALA A 40 0.82 3.69 -7.29
C ALA A 40 0.15 4.08 -8.61
N ALA A 41 -0.14 5.37 -8.80
CA ALA A 41 -0.69 5.89 -10.06
C ALA A 41 0.28 5.70 -11.24
N THR A 42 1.57 6.00 -11.04
CA THR A 42 2.62 5.78 -12.06
C THR A 42 2.74 4.30 -12.42
N GLN A 43 2.81 3.41 -11.42
CA GLN A 43 2.90 1.97 -11.65
C GLN A 43 1.66 1.39 -12.34
N TYR A 44 0.47 1.89 -11.99
CA TYR A 44 -0.77 1.51 -12.68
C TYR A 44 -0.71 1.85 -14.18
N GLN A 45 -0.24 3.05 -14.52
CA GLN A 45 -0.05 3.44 -15.93
C GLN A 45 0.98 2.56 -16.65
N GLU A 46 2.10 2.21 -15.99
CA GLU A 46 3.08 1.31 -16.57
C GLU A 46 2.52 -0.09 -16.86
N VAL A 47 1.71 -0.64 -15.96
CA VAL A 47 1.07 -1.95 -16.15
C VAL A 47 0.12 -1.92 -17.35
N LEU A 48 -0.66 -0.84 -17.50
CA LEU A 48 -1.53 -0.65 -18.66
C LEU A 48 -0.76 -0.54 -19.99
N GLN A 49 0.48 -0.05 -19.95
CA GLN A 49 1.33 0.06 -21.15
C GLN A 49 2.04 -1.25 -21.51
N LYS A 50 2.29 -2.14 -20.53
CA LYS A 50 3.09 -3.36 -20.71
C LYS A 50 2.32 -4.54 -21.33
N GLY A 51 1.00 -4.51 -21.38
CA GLY A 51 0.21 -5.64 -21.87
C GLY A 51 -1.09 -5.24 -22.58
N PRO A 52 -1.68 -6.15 -23.37
CA PRO A 52 -2.94 -5.89 -24.03
C PRO A 52 -4.06 -5.76 -23.00
N ILE A 53 -4.93 -4.76 -23.18
CA ILE A 53 -6.18 -4.67 -22.44
C ILE A 53 -7.05 -5.86 -22.83
N SER A 54 -7.67 -6.52 -21.85
CA SER A 54 -8.56 -7.66 -22.10
C SER A 54 -9.71 -7.25 -23.03
N ALA A 55 -9.91 -8.02 -24.10
CA ALA A 55 -11.06 -7.87 -25.00
C ALA A 55 -12.32 -8.60 -24.48
N ASP A 56 -12.22 -9.29 -23.35
CA ASP A 56 -13.35 -10.00 -22.75
C ASP A 56 -14.26 -9.00 -22.02
N GLU A 57 -15.33 -8.60 -22.70
CA GLU A 57 -16.30 -7.65 -22.19
C GLU A 57 -17.05 -8.17 -20.96
N GLN A 58 -17.31 -9.48 -20.86
CA GLN A 58 -18.05 -10.07 -19.74
C GLN A 58 -17.23 -10.03 -18.46
N ASN A 59 -15.97 -10.46 -18.54
CA ASN A 59 -15.05 -10.42 -17.41
C ASN A 59 -14.70 -8.98 -17.02
N THR A 60 -14.53 -8.09 -18.00
CA THR A 60 -14.30 -6.66 -17.74
C THR A 60 -15.50 -6.00 -17.05
N ALA A 61 -16.72 -6.31 -17.49
CA ALA A 61 -17.94 -5.80 -16.87
C ALA A 61 -18.14 -6.35 -15.44
N MET A 62 -17.81 -7.62 -15.21
CA MET A 62 -17.84 -8.23 -13.88
C MET A 62 -16.85 -7.52 -12.92
N ILE A 63 -15.58 -7.34 -13.34
CA ILE A 63 -14.57 -6.65 -12.53
C ILE A 63 -14.98 -5.20 -12.23
N LYS A 64 -15.50 -4.47 -13.24
CA LYS A 64 -16.00 -3.09 -13.04
C LYS A 64 -17.18 -3.03 -12.08
N ARG A 65 -18.05 -4.05 -12.06
CA ARG A 65 -19.18 -4.12 -11.11
C ARG A 65 -18.70 -4.34 -9.67
N VAL A 66 -17.69 -5.18 -9.45
CA VAL A 66 -17.20 -5.54 -8.11
C VAL A 66 -16.21 -4.53 -7.56
N GLY A 67 -15.40 -3.92 -8.42
CA GLY A 67 -14.37 -2.95 -8.05
C GLY A 67 -14.81 -1.48 -8.07
N GLY A 68 -16.09 -1.22 -8.33
CA GLY A 68 -16.68 0.12 -8.24
C GLY A 68 -16.80 0.63 -6.81
#